data_AF-A0A7C6B2C0-F1
#
_entry.id   AF-A0A7C6B2C0-F1
#
_cell.length_a   1.000
_cell.length_b   1.000
_cell.length_c   1.000
_cell.angle_alpha   90.00
_cell.angle_beta   90.00
_cell.angle_gamma   90.00
#
_symmetry.space_group_name_H-M   'P 1'
#
loop_
_entity.id
_entity.type
_entity.pdbx_description
1 polymer ?
#
loop_
_entity_poly.entity_id
_entity_poly.type
_entity_poly.pdbx_seq_one_letter_code
_entity_poly.pdbx_strand_id
1 'polypeptide(L)'
;MLLELIVENYAVVDRLRVRFHPGLNLLTGETGSGKSIVVDALGLLLGGRASAEMVRSGEARARVAGIFELRNQAAVRDILEPAGFAMEDGELLVEREILAGGKSRAYIGSRPAAVSILKELAPHLGDIHGQHDQQLLFSLEAQRDMLDAFAGSADLLSQVMEIYGRWRVTGKELEELERTEQEKLRLLDLWEFQRKEIEATQP
;
A
#
# COMPACT_ATOMS: atom_id res chain seq x y z
N MET A 1 -8.45 -10.77 -8.84
CA MET A 1 -9.79 -10.72 -9.45
C MET A 1 -10.80 -10.51 -8.34
N LEU A 2 -11.69 -9.54 -8.49
CA LEU A 2 -12.83 -9.38 -7.57
C LEU A 2 -13.83 -10.53 -7.80
N LEU A 3 -14.16 -11.26 -6.74
CA LEU A 3 -15.15 -12.34 -6.75
C LEU A 3 -16.53 -11.83 -6.35
N GLU A 4 -16.57 -11.01 -5.30
CA GLU A 4 -17.82 -10.53 -4.72
C GLU A 4 -17.66 -9.13 -4.15
N LEU A 5 -18.68 -8.28 -4.36
CA LEU A 5 -18.79 -6.94 -3.77
C LEU A 5 -20.10 -6.87 -2.97
N ILE A 6 -19.98 -6.44 -1.73
CA ILE A 6 -21.08 -6.24 -0.80
C ILE A 6 -21.09 -4.78 -0.40
N VAL A 7 -22.23 -4.13 -0.53
CA VAL A 7 -22.43 -2.72 -0.19
C VAL A 7 -23.67 -2.61 0.68
N GLU A 8 -23.54 -1.97 1.84
CA GLU A 8 -24.60 -1.77 2.81
C GLU A 8 -24.64 -0.28 3.21
N ASN A 9 -25.83 0.33 3.15
CA ASN A 9 -26.10 1.70 3.56
C ASN A 9 -25.19 2.77 2.93
N TYR A 10 -24.80 2.58 1.67
CA TYR A 10 -23.89 3.46 0.96
C TYR A 10 -24.62 4.24 -0.15
N ALA A 11 -24.56 5.56 -0.10
CA ALA A 11 -25.31 6.48 -0.96
C ALA A 11 -26.81 6.13 -0.98
N VAL A 12 -27.36 5.81 -2.16
CA VAL A 12 -28.77 5.42 -2.33
C VAL A 12 -29.02 3.91 -2.21
N VAL A 13 -27.99 3.12 -1.88
CA VAL A 13 -28.10 1.67 -1.71
C VAL A 13 -28.33 1.32 -0.24
N ASP A 14 -29.40 0.59 0.03
CA ASP A 14 -29.62 -0.08 1.32
C ASP A 14 -28.74 -1.33 1.40
N ARG A 15 -28.94 -2.28 0.48
CA ARG A 15 -28.11 -3.48 0.39
C ARG A 15 -27.93 -3.93 -1.06
N LEU A 16 -26.67 -4.16 -1.44
CA LEU A 16 -26.28 -4.69 -2.73
C LEU A 16 -25.25 -5.79 -2.53
N ARG A 17 -25.42 -6.89 -3.27
CA ARG A 17 -24.44 -7.97 -3.36
C ARG A 17 -24.28 -8.35 -4.82
N VAL A 18 -23.07 -8.21 -5.35
CA VAL A 18 -22.73 -8.52 -6.74
C VAL A 18 -21.65 -9.58 -6.74
N ARG A 19 -21.88 -10.68 -7.48
CA ARG A 19 -20.86 -11.68 -7.78
C ARG A 19 -20.33 -11.46 -9.18
N PHE A 20 -19.03 -11.50 -9.31
CA PHE A 20 -18.33 -11.30 -10.57
C PHE A 20 -17.81 -12.64 -11.09
N HIS A 21 -17.82 -12.79 -12.41
CA HIS A 21 -17.31 -13.97 -13.08
C HIS A 21 -16.00 -13.66 -13.82
N PRO A 22 -15.17 -14.68 -14.11
CA PRO A 22 -13.94 -14.46 -14.86
C PRO A 22 -14.20 -13.84 -16.23
N GLY A 23 -13.33 -12.90 -16.64
CA GLY A 23 -13.43 -12.24 -17.94
C GLY A 23 -14.23 -10.93 -17.89
N LEU A 24 -15.06 -10.70 -18.89
CA LEU A 24 -15.77 -9.45 -19.09
C LEU A 24 -17.11 -9.45 -18.35
N ASN A 25 -17.25 -8.54 -17.38
CA ASN A 25 -18.52 -8.28 -16.69
C ASN A 25 -19.08 -6.94 -17.19
N LEU A 26 -20.27 -6.95 -17.78
CA LEU A 26 -20.94 -5.75 -18.30
C LEU A 26 -22.05 -5.32 -17.34
N LEU A 27 -21.89 -4.15 -16.72
CA LEU A 27 -22.94 -3.53 -15.93
C LEU A 27 -23.70 -2.52 -16.79
N THR A 28 -24.98 -2.79 -17.03
CA THR A 28 -25.90 -1.94 -17.78
C THR A 28 -26.98 -1.36 -16.85
N GLY A 29 -27.47 -0.15 -17.15
CA GLY A 29 -28.52 0.51 -16.38
C GLY A 29 -28.62 1.99 -16.73
N GLU A 30 -29.53 2.70 -16.07
CA GLU A 30 -29.69 4.15 -16.23
C GLU A 30 -28.51 4.91 -15.59
N THR A 31 -28.06 6.00 -16.21
CA THR A 31 -27.03 6.89 -15.63
C THR A 31 -27.45 7.34 -14.23
N GLY A 32 -26.64 7.05 -13.23
CA GLY A 32 -26.87 7.46 -11.83
C GLY A 32 -27.59 6.43 -10.94
N SER A 33 -28.00 5.26 -11.44
CA SER A 33 -28.81 4.30 -10.66
C SER A 33 -28.04 3.18 -9.95
N GLY A 34 -26.76 2.93 -10.28
CA GLY A 34 -26.00 1.87 -9.60
C GLY A 34 -24.60 1.58 -10.14
N LYS A 35 -24.31 1.89 -11.41
CA LYS A 35 -22.95 1.71 -11.97
C LYS A 35 -21.90 2.55 -11.24
N SER A 36 -22.16 3.85 -11.05
CA SER A 36 -21.24 4.74 -10.33
C SER A 36 -21.02 4.27 -8.90
N ILE A 37 -22.06 3.79 -8.22
CA ILE A 37 -21.97 3.28 -6.85
C ILE A 37 -21.02 2.08 -6.75
N VAL A 38 -21.08 1.15 -7.71
CA VAL A 38 -20.14 0.03 -7.77
C VAL A 38 -18.70 0.51 -7.97
N VAL A 39 -18.48 1.49 -8.86
CA VAL A 39 -17.16 2.07 -9.12
C VAL A 39 -16.62 2.79 -7.89
N ASP A 40 -17.43 3.64 -7.25
CA ASP A 40 -17.07 4.40 -6.05
C ASP A 40 -16.78 3.47 -4.86
N ALA A 41 -17.60 2.43 -4.68
CA ALA A 41 -17.40 1.40 -3.68
C ALA A 41 -16.06 0.66 -3.88
N LEU A 42 -15.71 0.32 -5.13
CA LEU A 42 -14.42 -0.28 -5.45
C LEU A 42 -13.27 0.70 -5.18
N GLY A 43 -13.41 1.96 -5.55
CA GLY A 43 -12.39 2.99 -5.26
C GLY A 43 -12.15 3.14 -3.77
N LEU A 44 -13.20 3.03 -2.96
CA LEU A 44 -13.09 3.05 -1.50
C LEU A 44 -12.29 1.84 -0.96
N LEU A 45 -12.54 0.63 -1.48
CA LEU A 45 -11.79 -0.58 -1.12
C LEU A 45 -10.31 -0.50 -1.51
N LEU A 46 -10.00 0.20 -2.59
CA LEU A 46 -8.63 0.45 -3.07
C LEU A 46 -7.92 1.62 -2.33
N GLY A 47 -8.45 2.05 -1.18
CA GLY A 47 -7.82 3.09 -0.36
C GLY A 47 -8.18 4.52 -0.74
N GLY A 48 -9.23 4.71 -1.54
CA GLY A 48 -9.84 6.00 -1.85
C GLY A 48 -10.37 6.74 -0.61
N ARG A 49 -10.72 8.02 -0.80
CA ARG A 49 -11.23 8.88 0.27
C ARG A 49 -12.65 8.47 0.66
N ALA A 50 -12.86 8.32 1.97
CA ALA A 50 -14.19 8.16 2.55
C ALA A 50 -14.83 9.53 2.79
N SER A 51 -16.13 9.66 2.52
CA SER A 51 -16.94 10.84 2.89
C SER A 51 -18.16 10.40 3.69
N ALA A 52 -18.50 11.16 4.75
CA ALA A 52 -19.72 10.94 5.53
C ALA A 52 -21.00 11.11 4.68
N GLU A 53 -20.93 11.91 3.62
CA GLU A 53 -22.04 12.12 2.68
C GLU A 53 -22.42 10.85 1.92
N MET A 54 -21.51 9.88 1.86
CA MET A 54 -21.76 8.57 1.27
C MET A 54 -22.49 7.63 2.23
N VAL A 55 -22.73 8.03 3.49
CA VAL A 55 -23.60 7.27 4.38
C VAL A 55 -25.05 7.58 4.03
N ARG A 56 -25.83 6.52 3.77
CA ARG A 56 -27.25 6.65 3.45
C ARG A 56 -27.99 7.47 4.51
N SER A 57 -28.88 8.35 4.07
CA SER A 57 -29.66 9.20 4.98
C SER A 57 -30.47 8.35 5.97
N GLY A 58 -30.37 8.69 7.26
CA GLY A 58 -31.02 7.96 8.36
C GLY A 58 -30.18 6.81 8.95
N GLU A 59 -29.06 6.44 8.31
CA GLU A 59 -28.22 5.33 8.76
C GLU A 59 -27.03 5.82 9.58
N ALA A 60 -26.62 5.03 10.59
CA ALA A 60 -25.49 5.37 11.44
C ALA A 60 -24.13 5.09 10.78
N ARG A 61 -24.10 4.18 9.81
CA ARG A 61 -22.89 3.71 9.13
C ARG A 61 -23.17 3.14 7.74
N ALA A 62 -22.16 3.22 6.88
CA ALA A 62 -22.07 2.51 5.60
C ALA A 62 -20.94 1.48 5.65
N ARG A 63 -21.12 0.37 4.94
CA ARG A 63 -20.12 -0.72 4.85
C ARG A 63 -19.96 -1.15 3.39
N VAL A 64 -18.72 -1.28 2.97
CA VAL A 64 -18.34 -1.82 1.67
C VAL A 64 -17.34 -2.94 1.91
N ALA A 65 -17.58 -4.12 1.36
CA ALA A 65 -16.68 -5.25 1.46
C ALA A 65 -16.48 -5.90 0.09
N GLY A 66 -15.25 -6.33 -0.19
CA GLY A 66 -14.89 -7.03 -1.42
C GLY A 66 -14.06 -8.26 -1.11
N ILE A 67 -14.34 -9.34 -1.83
CA ILE A 67 -13.54 -10.58 -1.79
C ILE A 67 -12.72 -10.62 -3.09
N PHE A 68 -11.41 -10.70 -2.95
CA PHE A 68 -10.47 -10.71 -4.07
C PHE A 68 -9.69 -12.02 -4.11
N GLU A 69 -9.72 -12.70 -5.24
CA GLU A 69 -8.82 -13.81 -5.55
C GLU A 69 -7.50 -13.26 -6.10
N LEU A 70 -6.37 -13.63 -5.52
CA LEU A 70 -5.08 -13.03 -5.85
C LEU A 70 -4.28 -13.91 -6.82
N ARG A 71 -3.93 -13.34 -7.99
CA ARG A 71 -3.07 -14.01 -8.98
C ARG A 71 -1.59 -13.99 -8.60
N ASN A 72 -1.11 -12.88 -8.05
CA ASN A 72 0.26 -12.72 -7.59
C ASN A 72 0.30 -12.70 -6.06
N GLN A 73 0.24 -13.88 -5.44
CA GLN A 73 0.19 -13.98 -3.98
C GLN A 73 1.49 -13.54 -3.30
N ALA A 74 2.65 -13.69 -3.96
CA ALA A 74 3.95 -13.37 -3.37
C ALA A 74 4.07 -11.87 -3.07
N ALA A 75 3.85 -11.01 -4.07
CA ALA A 75 3.93 -9.55 -3.88
C ALA A 75 2.92 -9.04 -2.84
N VAL A 76 1.73 -9.64 -2.77
CA VAL A 76 0.73 -9.27 -1.78
C VAL A 76 1.11 -9.74 -0.38
N ARG A 77 1.72 -10.92 -0.22
CA ARG A 77 2.25 -11.41 1.06
C ARG A 77 3.35 -10.49 1.59
N ASP A 78 4.24 -10.01 0.72
CA ASP A 78 5.32 -9.09 1.09
C ASP A 78 4.79 -7.77 1.70
N ILE A 79 3.58 -7.35 1.33
CA ILE A 79 2.90 -6.17 1.89
C ILE A 79 2.17 -6.54 3.20
N LEU A 80 1.49 -7.69 3.23
CA LEU A 80 0.62 -8.09 4.34
C LEU A 80 1.38 -8.61 5.57
N GLU A 81 2.42 -9.43 5.37
CA GLU A 81 3.16 -10.10 6.47
C GLU A 81 3.85 -9.11 7.42
N PRO A 82 4.57 -8.07 6.94
CA PRO A 82 5.17 -7.07 7.82
C PRO A 82 4.13 -6.29 8.62
N ALA A 83 2.92 -6.13 8.06
CA ALA A 83 1.79 -5.48 8.71
C ALA A 83 0.99 -6.44 9.61
N GLY A 84 1.39 -7.71 9.71
CA GLY A 84 0.81 -8.71 10.58
C GLY A 84 -0.50 -9.30 10.07
N PHE A 85 -0.81 -9.20 8.78
CA PHE A 85 -1.96 -9.82 8.14
C PHE A 85 -1.58 -11.13 7.47
N ALA A 86 -2.49 -12.11 7.54
CA ALA A 86 -2.35 -13.38 6.84
C ALA A 86 -3.37 -13.44 5.71
N MET A 87 -3.01 -14.15 4.64
CA MET A 87 -3.90 -14.48 3.54
C MET A 87 -4.41 -15.90 3.74
N GLU A 88 -5.71 -16.10 3.65
CA GLU A 88 -6.36 -17.40 3.76
C GLU A 88 -6.76 -17.87 2.36
N ASP A 89 -6.38 -19.10 1.99
CA ASP A 89 -6.83 -19.79 0.77
C ASP A 89 -6.68 -19.02 -0.57
N GLY A 90 -5.75 -18.06 -0.64
CA GLY A 90 -5.51 -17.25 -1.85
C GLY A 90 -6.56 -16.15 -2.08
N GLU A 91 -7.48 -15.98 -1.15
CA GLU A 91 -8.46 -14.90 -1.12
C GLU A 91 -8.07 -13.82 -0.12
N LEU A 92 -8.51 -12.59 -0.43
CA LEU A 92 -8.34 -11.44 0.43
C LEU A 92 -9.69 -10.75 0.61
N LEU A 93 -10.17 -10.74 1.85
CA LEU A 93 -11.31 -9.94 2.25
C LEU A 93 -10.84 -8.53 2.61
N VAL A 94 -11.33 -7.53 1.88
CA VAL A 94 -11.10 -6.11 2.18
C VAL A 94 -12.43 -5.46 2.52
N GLU A 95 -12.45 -4.68 3.58
CA GLU A 95 -13.65 -3.98 4.02
C GLU A 95 -13.36 -2.54 4.46
N ARG A 96 -14.33 -1.66 4.16
CA ARG A 96 -14.37 -0.27 4.56
C ARG A 96 -15.68 0.05 5.24
N GLU A 97 -15.58 0.60 6.44
CA GLU A 97 -16.72 1.10 7.21
C GLU A 97 -16.61 2.63 7.34
N ILE A 98 -17.70 3.34 7.10
CA ILE A 98 -17.80 4.79 7.25
C ILE A 98 -18.90 5.08 8.25
N LEU A 99 -18.59 5.81 9.31
CA LEU A 99 -19.57 6.28 10.28
C LEU A 99 -20.14 7.62 9.81
N ALA A 100 -21.42 7.88 10.13
CA ALA A 100 -22.08 9.16 9.81
C ALA A 100 -21.33 10.39 10.39
N GLY A 101 -20.54 10.19 11.45
CA GLY A 101 -19.65 11.22 12.02
C GLY A 101 -18.33 11.44 11.25
N GLY A 102 -18.15 10.87 10.05
CA GLY A 102 -16.99 11.07 9.18
C GLY A 102 -15.76 10.21 9.49
N LYS A 103 -15.75 9.47 10.60
CA LYS A 103 -14.69 8.49 10.88
C LYS A 103 -14.85 7.29 9.93
N SER A 104 -13.74 6.88 9.30
CA SER A 104 -13.69 5.66 8.50
C SER A 104 -12.74 4.64 9.11
N ARG A 105 -13.05 3.36 8.93
CA ARG A 105 -12.23 2.22 9.34
C ARG A 105 -11.98 1.33 8.14
N ALA A 106 -10.84 0.67 8.12
CA ALA A 106 -10.46 -0.30 7.12
C ALA A 106 -10.17 -1.63 7.81
N TYR A 107 -10.50 -2.72 7.12
CA TYR A 107 -10.29 -4.07 7.60
C TYR A 107 -9.74 -4.93 6.46
N ILE A 108 -8.79 -5.80 6.81
CA ILE A 108 -8.23 -6.82 5.93
C ILE A 108 -8.33 -8.14 6.68
N GLY A 109 -8.95 -9.17 6.08
CA GLY A 109 -9.14 -10.47 6.73
C GLY A 109 -9.82 -10.34 8.10
N SER A 110 -10.86 -9.50 8.19
CA SER A 110 -11.58 -9.20 9.44
C SER A 110 -10.76 -8.55 10.55
N ARG A 111 -9.55 -8.05 10.27
CA ARG A 111 -8.69 -7.35 11.22
C ARG A 111 -8.52 -5.88 10.85
N PRO A 112 -8.52 -4.93 11.83
CA PRO A 112 -8.34 -3.52 11.54
C PRO A 112 -7.02 -3.25 10.81
N ALA A 113 -7.06 -2.45 9.75
CA ALA A 113 -5.92 -2.11 8.92
C ALA A 113 -5.80 -0.59 8.73
N ALA A 114 -4.58 -0.13 8.45
CA ALA A 114 -4.34 1.24 8.01
C ALA A 114 -4.75 1.41 6.54
N VAL A 115 -5.26 2.60 6.22
CA VAL A 115 -5.66 2.94 4.83
C VAL A 115 -4.47 2.93 3.88
N SER A 116 -3.26 3.22 4.37
CA SER A 116 -2.03 3.15 3.58
C SER A 116 -1.80 1.74 3.01
N ILE A 117 -2.07 0.71 3.80
CA ILE A 117 -1.93 -0.69 3.36
C ILE A 117 -2.90 -0.98 2.22
N LEU A 118 -4.14 -0.47 2.28
CA LEU A 118 -5.09 -0.63 1.17
C LEU A 118 -4.59 0.04 -0.12
N LYS A 119 -3.90 1.18 -0.02
CA LYS A 119 -3.31 1.86 -1.17
C LYS A 119 -2.11 1.10 -1.74
N GLU A 120 -1.29 0.51 -0.89
CA GLU A 120 -0.18 -0.35 -1.31
C GLU A 120 -0.69 -1.63 -1.99
N LEU A 121 -1.82 -2.17 -1.53
CA LEU A 121 -2.46 -3.33 -2.14
C LEU A 121 -3.19 -3.01 -3.45
N ALA A 122 -3.66 -1.78 -3.63
CA ALA A 122 -4.52 -1.40 -4.74
C ALA A 122 -3.99 -1.83 -6.13
N PRO A 123 -2.70 -1.62 -6.48
CA PRO A 123 -2.15 -2.06 -7.77
C PRO A 123 -2.24 -3.57 -8.00
N HIS A 124 -2.32 -4.38 -6.94
CA HIS A 124 -2.43 -5.83 -7.02
C HIS A 124 -3.87 -6.34 -7.04
N LEU A 125 -4.84 -5.53 -6.59
CA LEU A 125 -6.26 -5.89 -6.50
C LEU A 125 -7.02 -5.55 -7.79
N GLY A 126 -6.73 -4.39 -8.39
CA GLY A 126 -7.32 -3.95 -9.65
C GLY A 126 -7.13 -2.45 -9.88
N ASP A 127 -7.32 -2.04 -11.13
CA ASP A 127 -7.27 -0.62 -11.52
C ASP A 127 -8.68 -0.14 -11.87
N ILE A 128 -8.99 1.10 -11.51
CA ILE A 128 -10.27 1.75 -11.80
C ILE A 128 -10.01 2.88 -12.79
N HIS A 129 -10.51 2.70 -14.01
CA HIS A 129 -10.47 3.73 -15.04
C HIS A 129 -11.81 4.47 -15.08
N GLY A 130 -11.83 5.68 -14.53
CA GLY A 130 -13.00 6.56 -14.50
C GLY A 130 -12.69 7.99 -14.94
N GLN A 131 -13.68 8.89 -14.84
CA GLN A 131 -13.52 10.31 -15.22
C GLN A 131 -12.47 11.08 -14.39
N HIS A 132 -11.98 10.50 -13.28
CA HIS A 132 -11.04 11.16 -12.36
C HIS A 132 -9.72 10.42 -12.13
N ASP A 133 -9.50 9.25 -12.74
CA ASP A 133 -8.31 8.42 -12.46
C ASP A 133 -7.43 8.20 -13.70
N GLN A 134 -6.35 8.97 -13.73
CA GLN A 134 -5.18 8.84 -14.60
C GLN A 134 -3.96 8.64 -13.70
N GLN A 135 -3.75 7.47 -13.10
CA GLN A 135 -2.65 7.33 -12.13
C GLN A 135 -1.62 6.25 -12.47
N LEU A 136 -1.99 5.07 -12.97
CA LEU A 136 -0.98 4.05 -13.31
C LEU A 136 -0.25 4.36 -14.63
N LEU A 137 -0.94 4.63 -15.74
CA LEU A 137 -0.28 5.00 -17.02
C LEU A 137 0.53 6.31 -16.95
N PHE A 138 0.27 7.15 -15.95
CA PHE A 138 0.96 8.43 -15.75
C PHE A 138 2.03 8.37 -14.67
N SER A 139 2.18 7.25 -13.94
CA SER A 139 3.28 7.15 -12.99
C SER A 139 4.60 6.96 -13.74
N LEU A 140 5.63 7.64 -13.26
CA LEU A 140 6.97 7.55 -13.84
C LEU A 140 7.51 6.11 -13.72
N GLU A 141 7.17 5.39 -12.65
CA GLU A 141 7.58 4.00 -12.50
C GLU A 141 6.93 3.10 -13.56
N ALA A 142 5.62 3.21 -13.78
CA ALA A 142 4.93 2.36 -14.75
C ALA A 142 5.36 2.66 -16.19
N GLN A 143 5.63 3.92 -16.52
CA GLN A 143 6.17 4.30 -17.83
C GLN A 143 7.56 3.72 -18.06
N ARG A 144 8.44 3.76 -17.04
CA ARG A 144 9.75 3.13 -17.10
C ARG A 144 9.63 1.62 -17.26
N ASP A 145 8.81 0.97 -16.45
CA ASP A 145 8.66 -0.49 -16.49
C ASP A 145 8.09 -0.94 -17.85
N MET A 146 7.18 -0.16 -18.45
CA MET A 146 6.66 -0.40 -19.79
C MET A 146 7.76 -0.24 -20.87
N LEU A 147 8.61 0.78 -20.75
CA LEU A 147 9.74 1.01 -21.66
C LEU A 147 10.78 -0.11 -21.55
N ASP A 148 11.13 -0.52 -20.33
CA ASP A 148 12.09 -1.60 -20.06
C ASP A 148 11.58 -2.94 -20.60
N ALA A 149 10.28 -3.20 -20.45
CA ALA A 149 9.62 -4.37 -21.04
C ALA A 149 9.65 -4.33 -22.57
N PHE A 150 9.34 -3.18 -23.17
CA PHE A 150 9.38 -3.00 -24.63
C PHE A 150 10.80 -3.17 -25.21
N ALA A 151 11.81 -2.65 -24.50
CA ALA A 151 13.21 -2.76 -24.89
C ALA A 151 13.81 -4.16 -24.64
N GLY A 152 13.11 -5.04 -23.92
CA GLY A 152 13.61 -6.36 -23.56
C GLY A 152 14.76 -6.31 -22.55
N SER A 153 14.82 -5.26 -21.72
CA SER A 153 15.96 -4.92 -20.87
C SER A 153 16.03 -5.72 -19.57
N ALA A 154 15.29 -6.82 -19.41
CA ALA A 154 15.16 -7.54 -18.14
C ALA A 154 16.51 -8.01 -17.56
N ASP A 155 17.42 -8.49 -18.41
CA ASP A 155 18.75 -8.92 -17.98
C ASP A 155 19.62 -7.74 -17.55
N LEU A 156 19.58 -6.64 -18.30
CA LEU A 156 20.33 -5.42 -17.99
C LEU A 156 19.82 -4.79 -16.70
N LEU A 157 18.50 -4.75 -16.52
CA LEU A 157 17.86 -4.26 -15.30
C LEU A 157 18.29 -5.08 -14.08
N SER A 158 18.36 -6.41 -14.23
CA SER A 158 18.82 -7.31 -13.16
C SER A 158 20.28 -7.04 -12.77
N GLN A 159 21.16 -6.86 -13.75
CA GLN A 159 22.57 -6.50 -13.50
C GLN A 159 22.71 -5.15 -12.80
N VAL A 160 21.95 -4.14 -13.24
CA VAL A 160 21.94 -2.81 -12.62
C VAL A 160 21.44 -2.89 -11.18
N MET A 161 20.37 -3.65 -10.92
CA MET A 161 19.86 -3.86 -9.55
C MET A 161 20.91 -4.50 -8.63
N GLU A 162 21.66 -5.50 -9.11
CA GLU A 162 22.72 -6.14 -8.33
C GLU A 162 23.89 -5.18 -8.02
N ILE A 163 24.35 -4.42 -9.02
CA ILE A 163 25.41 -3.42 -8.84
C ILE A 163 24.96 -2.33 -7.86
N TYR A 164 23.72 -1.85 -8.02
CA TYR A 164 23.14 -0.83 -7.14
C TYR A 164 23.01 -1.32 -5.69
N GLY A 165 22.57 -2.56 -5.51
CA GLY A 165 22.47 -3.19 -4.19
C GLY A 165 23.82 -3.27 -3.49
N ARG A 166 24.87 -3.71 -4.19
CA ARG A 166 26.25 -3.73 -3.66
C ARG A 166 26.74 -2.33 -3.32
N TRP A 167 26.56 -1.36 -4.21
CA TRP A 167 26.95 0.03 -3.97
C TRP A 167 26.28 0.61 -2.72
N ARG A 168 24.98 0.37 -2.53
CA ARG A 168 24.22 0.79 -1.34
C ARG A 168 24.79 0.18 -0.05
N VAL A 169 25.12 -1.11 -0.05
CA VAL A 169 25.66 -1.81 1.12
C VAL A 169 27.05 -1.27 1.46
N THR A 170 27.95 -1.22 0.49
CA THR A 170 29.31 -0.70 0.69
C THR A 170 29.30 0.79 1.10
N GLY A 171 28.37 1.59 0.56
CA GLY A 171 28.19 2.98 0.97
C GLY A 171 27.80 3.12 2.44
N LYS A 172 26.88 2.28 2.93
CA LYS A 172 26.52 2.25 4.35
C LYS A 172 27.68 1.81 5.25
N GLU A 173 28.42 0.80 4.84
CA GLU A 173 29.61 0.33 5.58
C GLU A 173 30.66 1.44 5.70
N LEU A 174 30.88 2.20 4.62
CA LEU A 174 31.77 3.35 4.64
C LEU A 174 31.30 4.44 5.61
N GLU A 175 30.03 4.82 5.55
CA GLU A 175 29.44 5.81 6.47
C GLU A 175 29.57 5.37 7.95
N GLU A 176 29.38 4.08 8.24
CA GLU A 176 29.55 3.52 9.59
C GLU A 176 31.01 3.55 10.06
N LEU A 177 31.95 3.23 9.17
CA LEU A 177 33.38 3.28 9.46
C LEU A 177 33.86 4.71 9.73
N GLU A 178 33.46 5.67 8.89
CA GLU A 178 33.77 7.10 9.06
C GLU A 178 33.21 7.63 10.39
N ARG A 179 31.96 7.28 10.73
CA ARG A 179 31.37 7.66 12.01
C ARG A 179 32.15 7.06 13.19
N THR A 180 32.53 5.79 13.08
CA THR A 180 33.30 5.10 14.13
C THR A 180 34.69 5.70 14.29
N GLU A 181 35.33 6.11 13.20
CA GLU A 181 36.63 6.78 13.23
C GLU A 181 36.55 8.14 13.93
N GLN A 182 35.53 8.95 13.63
CA GLN A 182 35.29 10.22 14.32
C GLN A 182 35.05 10.04 15.83
N GLU A 183 34.29 9.02 16.22
CA GLU A 183 34.05 8.68 17.62
C GLU A 183 35.36 8.29 18.33
N LYS A 184 36.20 7.46 17.68
CA LYS A 184 37.50 7.05 18.21
C LYS A 184 38.44 8.23 18.39
N LEU A 185 38.51 9.15 17.44
CA LEU A 185 39.34 10.35 17.54
C LEU A 185 38.91 11.22 18.74
N ARG A 186 37.61 11.43 18.94
CA ARG A 186 37.09 12.15 20.12
C ARG A 186 37.45 11.48 21.44
N LEU A 187 37.34 10.15 21.51
CA LEU A 187 37.72 9.40 22.72
C LEU A 187 39.22 9.47 22.98
N LEU A 188 40.04 9.44 21.92
CA LEU A 188 41.49 9.54 22.02
C LEU A 188 41.92 10.90 22.57
N ASP A 189 41.35 12.00 22.06
CA ASP A 189 41.58 13.36 22.59
C ASP A 189 41.20 13.47 24.07
N LEU A 190 40.06 12.89 24.47
CA LEU A 190 39.60 12.87 25.85
C LEU A 190 40.57 12.09 26.76
N TRP A 191 40.99 10.90 26.34
CA TRP A 191 41.92 10.07 27.11
C TRP A 191 43.31 10.69 27.22
N GLU A 192 43.79 11.36 26.16
CA GLU A 192 45.04 12.11 26.23
C GLU A 192 44.97 13.28 27.21
N PHE A 193 43.85 14.02 27.21
CA PHE A 193 43.61 15.09 28.18
C PHE A 193 43.61 14.53 29.61
N GLN A 194 42.83 13.48 29.88
CA GLN A 194 42.76 12.85 31.20
C GLN A 194 44.11 12.29 31.67
N ARG A 195 44.88 11.68 30.75
CA ARG A 195 46.23 11.19 31.07
C ARG A 195 47.15 12.33 31.51
N LYS A 196 47.15 13.45 30.78
CA LYS A 196 47.95 14.64 31.13
C LYS A 196 47.55 15.22 32.49
N GLU A 197 46.25 15.25 32.82
CA GLU A 197 45.76 15.70 34.13
C GLU A 197 46.29 14.83 35.28
N ILE A 198 46.29 13.50 35.10
CA ILE A 198 46.79 12.54 36.09
C ILE A 198 48.32 12.66 36.23
N GLU A 199 49.05 12.76 35.13
CA GLU A 199 50.51 12.96 35.14
C GLU A 199 50.89 14.28 35.83
N ALA A 200 50.12 15.36 35.63
CA ALA A 200 50.37 16.66 36.25
C ALA A 200 50.11 16.70 37.77
N THR A 201 49.43 15.69 38.33
CA THR A 201 49.11 15.57 39.75
C THR A 201 49.96 14.51 40.48
N GLN A 202 50.91 13.87 39.79
CA GLN A 202 51.94 13.06 40.43
C GLN A 202 53.01 13.97 41.06
N PRO A 203 53.34 13.80 42.37
CA PRO A 203 54.28 14.66 43.10
C PRO A 203 55.75 14.49 42.67
#